data_AF-A0A4Q5P3Q1-F1
#
_entry.id   AF-A0A4Q5P3Q1-F1
#
_cell.length_a   1.000
_cell.length_b   1.000
_cell.length_c   1.000
_cell.angle_alpha   90.00
_cell.angle_beta   90.00
_cell.angle_gamma   90.00
#
_symmetry.space_group_name_H-M   'P 1'
#
loop_
_entity.id
_entity.type
_entity.pdbx_description
1 polymer ?
#
loop_
_entity_poly.entity_id
_entity_poly.type
_entity_poly.pdbx_seq_one_letter_code
_entity_poly.pdbx_strand_id
1 'polypeptide(L)'
;CVGAPWNSVAVDLGVGHILHFVSDILQSAAEKVLAIRQDWAEKHPDLVAALTRAHVQAAAFIENPANRTETAAILARPDRIGVSPEVLLRTLDGKLKISPDGTMRESGRYLLVGREGAGRPDPVQAAWLYAQMVRWGQAAISPDALKTAQAVFRPDLYDAAVGAAAPTGAVAAADVIGAFAGPSFDPHALAPYLAAFEIAHLKG
;
A
#
# COMPACT_ATOMS: atom_id res chain seq x y z
N CYS A 1 0.03 11.36 10.82
CA CYS A 1 -0.54 10.29 9.96
C CYS A 1 -0.27 8.96 10.64
N VAL A 2 -1.25 8.07 10.74
CA VAL A 2 -1.09 6.73 11.32
C VAL A 2 -2.00 5.75 10.59
N GLY A 3 -1.55 4.50 10.42
CA GLY A 3 -2.37 3.43 9.89
C GLY A 3 -3.39 2.91 10.91
N ALA A 4 -4.33 2.10 10.42
CA ALA A 4 -5.26 1.37 11.28
C ALA A 4 -4.51 0.43 12.25
N PRO A 5 -5.03 0.17 13.46
CA PRO A 5 -6.32 0.65 14.00
C PRO A 5 -6.21 1.92 14.87
N TRP A 6 -5.03 2.54 14.97
CA TRP A 6 -4.76 3.58 15.98
C TRP A 6 -5.58 4.85 15.79
N ASN A 7 -5.93 5.17 14.54
CA ASN A 7 -6.86 6.25 14.20
C ASN A 7 -8.26 5.98 14.77
N SER A 8 -8.77 4.75 14.69
CA SER A 8 -10.05 4.38 15.30
C SER A 8 -9.98 4.36 16.83
N VAL A 9 -8.86 3.91 17.41
CA VAL A 9 -8.64 3.99 18.85
C VAL A 9 -8.71 5.44 19.34
N ALA A 10 -8.07 6.37 18.64
CA ALA A 10 -8.11 7.79 19.00
C ALA A 10 -9.54 8.38 18.95
N VAL A 11 -10.34 7.98 17.94
CA VAL A 11 -11.75 8.39 17.83
C VAL A 11 -12.59 7.79 18.96
N ASP A 12 -12.42 6.51 19.28
CA ASP A 12 -13.17 5.83 20.33
C ASP A 12 -12.86 6.42 21.72
N LEU A 13 -11.60 6.84 21.95
CA LEU A 13 -11.18 7.55 23.16
C LEU A 13 -11.62 9.02 23.21
N GLY A 14 -12.21 9.55 22.14
CA GLY A 14 -12.65 10.95 22.07
C GLY A 14 -11.54 11.97 21.88
N VAL A 15 -10.33 11.54 21.55
CA VAL A 15 -9.13 12.39 21.44
C VAL A 15 -8.73 12.73 20.00
N GLY A 16 -9.55 12.33 19.01
CA GLY A 16 -9.25 12.57 17.61
C GLY A 16 -10.44 12.38 16.68
N HIS A 17 -10.25 12.82 15.43
CA HIS A 17 -11.16 12.64 14.31
C HIS A 17 -10.38 12.07 13.11
N ILE A 18 -11.04 11.26 12.29
CA ILE A 18 -10.49 10.81 11.01
C ILE A 18 -10.99 11.75 9.93
N LEU A 19 -10.09 12.60 9.41
CA LEU A 19 -10.44 13.57 8.37
C LEU A 19 -10.56 12.90 6.98
N HIS A 20 -9.54 12.12 6.60
CA HIS A 20 -9.48 11.41 5.31
C HIS A 20 -8.98 9.97 5.50
N PHE A 21 -9.42 9.10 4.61
CA PHE A 21 -8.77 7.82 4.36
C PHE A 21 -7.69 8.05 3.30
N VAL A 22 -6.61 7.25 3.31
CA VAL A 22 -5.61 7.34 2.24
C VAL A 22 -6.24 7.08 0.87
N SER A 23 -7.28 6.26 0.79
CA SER A 23 -8.06 6.02 -0.43
C SER A 23 -8.78 7.26 -0.99
N ASP A 24 -8.96 8.31 -0.18
CA ASP A 24 -9.52 9.60 -0.61
C ASP A 24 -8.44 10.48 -1.24
N ILE A 25 -7.16 10.23 -0.90
CA ILE A 25 -5.99 11.01 -1.29
C ILE A 25 -5.30 10.37 -2.49
N LEU A 26 -5.24 9.04 -2.54
CA LEU A 26 -4.57 8.25 -3.58
C LEU A 26 -5.53 7.13 -4.02
N GLN A 27 -5.76 7.01 -5.34
CA GLN A 27 -6.60 5.92 -5.88
C GLN A 27 -5.94 4.56 -5.70
N SER A 28 -4.63 4.48 -5.97
CA SER A 28 -3.81 3.29 -5.76
C SER A 28 -2.42 3.69 -5.28
N ALA A 29 -2.05 3.24 -4.08
CA ALA A 29 -0.75 3.51 -3.49
C ALA A 29 -0.20 2.25 -2.84
N ALA A 30 1.06 1.92 -3.13
CA ALA A 30 1.77 0.92 -2.36
C ALA A 30 1.92 1.43 -0.91
N GLU A 31 1.46 0.63 0.05
CA GLU A 31 1.56 0.95 1.47
C GLU A 31 2.60 0.04 2.14
N LYS A 32 2.20 -1.13 2.63
CA LYS A 32 3.10 -2.08 3.29
C LYS A 32 3.60 -3.12 2.30
N VAL A 33 4.87 -3.49 2.42
CA VAL A 33 5.53 -4.47 1.55
C VAL A 33 6.17 -5.58 2.36
N LEU A 34 6.16 -6.80 1.82
CA LEU A 34 7.04 -7.87 2.26
C LEU A 34 8.41 -7.65 1.61
N ALA A 35 9.39 -7.23 2.40
CA ALA A 35 10.75 -7.00 1.95
C ALA A 35 11.68 -8.10 2.46
N ILE A 36 12.53 -8.61 1.57
CA ILE A 36 13.55 -9.62 1.86
C ILE A 36 14.87 -9.10 1.30
N ARG A 37 15.98 -9.36 1.99
CA ARG A 37 17.30 -9.01 1.46
C ARG A 37 17.56 -9.76 0.16
N GLN A 38 18.08 -9.05 -0.85
CA GLN A 38 18.34 -9.61 -2.17
C GLN A 38 19.26 -10.84 -2.13
N ASP A 39 20.37 -10.74 -1.40
CA ASP A 39 21.36 -11.82 -1.28
C ASP A 39 20.79 -13.09 -0.65
N TRP A 40 19.80 -12.95 0.24
CA TRP A 40 19.09 -14.08 0.82
C TRP A 40 18.07 -14.66 -0.16
N ALA A 41 17.31 -13.81 -0.84
CA ALA A 41 16.31 -14.23 -1.81
C ALA A 41 16.93 -15.04 -2.97
N GLU A 42 18.10 -14.62 -3.46
CA GLU A 42 18.85 -15.31 -4.52
C GLU A 42 19.36 -16.70 -4.08
N LYS A 43 19.70 -16.86 -2.80
CA LYS A 43 20.16 -18.14 -2.24
C LYS A 43 19.01 -19.09 -1.90
N HIS A 44 17.79 -18.58 -1.73
CA HIS A 44 16.63 -19.33 -1.28
C HIS A 44 15.39 -19.13 -2.16
N PRO A 45 15.49 -19.31 -3.49
CA PRO A 45 14.40 -19.00 -4.42
C PRO A 45 13.12 -19.80 -4.15
N ASP A 46 13.23 -21.07 -3.77
CA ASP A 46 12.07 -21.92 -3.47
C ASP A 46 11.32 -21.46 -2.21
N LEU A 47 12.05 -21.00 -1.18
CA LEU A 47 11.46 -20.45 0.05
C LEU A 47 10.78 -19.12 -0.22
N VAL A 48 11.40 -18.25 -1.04
CA VAL A 48 10.76 -17.00 -1.47
C VAL A 48 9.46 -17.29 -2.21
N ALA A 49 9.47 -18.24 -3.16
CA ALA A 49 8.28 -18.60 -3.90
C ALA A 49 7.18 -19.19 -3.00
N ALA A 50 7.54 -20.05 -2.04
CA ALA A 50 6.61 -20.58 -1.06
C ALA A 50 6.02 -19.49 -0.15
N LEU A 51 6.84 -18.55 0.32
CA LEU A 51 6.41 -17.44 1.16
C LEU A 51 5.47 -16.49 0.41
N THR A 52 5.76 -16.22 -0.87
CA THR A 52 4.89 -15.43 -1.74
C THR A 52 3.53 -16.11 -1.90
N ARG A 53 3.49 -17.41 -2.23
CA ARG A 53 2.22 -18.15 -2.32
C ARG A 53 1.43 -18.14 -1.02
N ALA A 54 2.12 -18.29 0.12
CA ALA A 54 1.49 -18.22 1.43
C ALA A 54 0.86 -16.83 1.68
N HIS A 55 1.53 -15.74 1.30
CA HIS A 55 0.97 -14.39 1.40
C HIS A 55 -0.26 -14.20 0.52
N VAL A 56 -0.24 -14.73 -0.71
CA VAL A 56 -1.39 -14.66 -1.63
C VAL A 56 -2.59 -15.41 -1.06
N GLN A 57 -2.37 -16.60 -0.50
CA GLN A 57 -3.43 -17.37 0.16
C GLN A 57 -3.96 -16.67 1.41
N ALA A 58 -3.07 -16.09 2.23
CA ALA A 58 -3.46 -15.31 3.41
C ALA A 58 -4.28 -14.07 3.03
N ALA A 59 -3.88 -13.35 1.98
CA ALA A 59 -4.63 -12.21 1.46
C ALA A 59 -6.03 -12.65 1.00
N ALA A 60 -6.14 -13.74 0.24
CA ALA A 60 -7.43 -14.29 -0.16
C ALA A 60 -8.30 -14.72 1.03
N PHE A 61 -7.69 -15.29 2.06
CA PHE A 61 -8.39 -15.64 3.30
C PHE A 61 -8.96 -14.41 3.99
N ILE A 62 -8.16 -13.35 4.17
CA ILE A 62 -8.56 -12.10 4.83
C ILE A 62 -9.65 -11.36 4.04
N GLU A 63 -9.55 -11.37 2.70
CA GLU A 63 -10.48 -10.67 1.81
C GLU A 63 -11.86 -11.33 1.74
N ASN A 64 -11.97 -12.61 2.09
CA ASN A 64 -13.25 -13.29 2.19
C ASN A 64 -14.03 -12.76 3.42
N PRO A 65 -15.21 -12.13 3.22
CA PRO A 65 -16.00 -11.59 4.33
C PRO A 65 -16.35 -12.62 5.41
N ALA A 66 -16.51 -13.90 5.04
CA ALA A 66 -16.80 -14.97 5.99
C ALA A 66 -15.68 -15.20 7.03
N ASN A 67 -14.45 -14.82 6.70
CA ASN A 67 -13.27 -15.02 7.54
C ASN A 67 -12.87 -13.77 8.33
N ARG A 68 -13.55 -12.63 8.14
CA ARG A 68 -13.14 -11.35 8.76
C ARG A 68 -13.25 -11.38 10.28
N THR A 69 -14.29 -12.01 10.82
CA THR A 69 -14.45 -12.18 12.27
C THR A 69 -13.31 -12.99 12.88
N GLU A 70 -12.92 -14.09 12.24
CA GLU A 70 -11.79 -14.90 12.66
C GLU A 70 -10.47 -14.12 12.55
N THR A 71 -10.28 -13.43 11.43
CA THR A 71 -9.11 -12.56 11.19
C THR A 71 -8.98 -11.49 12.28
N ALA A 72 -10.07 -10.80 12.61
CA ALA A 72 -10.09 -9.80 13.68
C ALA A 72 -9.75 -10.41 15.04
N ALA A 73 -10.27 -11.60 15.36
CA ALA A 73 -9.97 -12.29 16.62
C ALA A 73 -8.49 -12.71 16.71
N ILE A 74 -7.89 -13.20 15.62
CA ILE A 74 -6.45 -13.53 15.57
C ILE A 74 -5.60 -12.27 15.82
N LEU A 75 -5.93 -11.17 15.12
CA LEU A 75 -5.20 -9.91 15.22
C LEU A 75 -5.36 -9.24 16.59
N ALA A 76 -6.51 -9.41 17.25
CA ALA A 76 -6.84 -8.83 18.55
C ALA A 76 -6.06 -9.42 19.73
N ARG A 77 -5.43 -10.59 19.54
CA ARG A 77 -4.74 -11.27 20.64
C ARG A 77 -3.69 -10.35 21.30
N PRO A 78 -3.46 -10.48 22.63
CA PRO A 78 -2.50 -9.64 23.34
C PRO A 78 -1.06 -9.75 22.85
N ASP A 79 -0.69 -10.92 22.29
CA ASP A 79 0.62 -11.16 21.67
C ASP A 79 0.71 -10.70 20.20
N ARG A 80 -0.33 -9.99 19.72
CA ARG A 80 -0.45 -9.45 18.36
C ARG A 80 -0.68 -7.94 18.43
N ILE A 81 -1.78 -7.42 17.89
CA ILE A 81 -2.08 -5.97 17.93
C ILE A 81 -2.59 -5.57 19.32
N GLY A 82 -3.33 -6.46 20.01
CA GLY A 82 -3.78 -6.21 21.37
C GLY A 82 -4.85 -5.13 21.50
N VAL A 83 -5.73 -4.98 20.51
CA VAL A 83 -6.90 -4.08 20.57
C VAL A 83 -8.20 -4.86 20.40
N SER A 84 -9.35 -4.23 20.70
CA SER A 84 -10.65 -4.88 20.59
C SER A 84 -10.90 -5.47 19.18
N PRO A 85 -11.39 -6.72 19.07
CA PRO A 85 -11.79 -7.32 17.80
C PRO A 85 -12.78 -6.46 17.00
N GLU A 86 -13.65 -5.70 17.68
CA GLU A 86 -14.62 -4.81 17.03
C GLU A 86 -13.94 -3.65 16.27
N VAL A 87 -12.86 -3.08 16.82
CA VAL A 87 -12.07 -2.03 16.16
C VAL A 87 -11.42 -2.60 14.89
N LEU A 88 -10.91 -3.82 14.97
CA LEU A 88 -10.27 -4.51 13.85
C LEU A 88 -11.29 -4.91 12.79
N LEU A 89 -12.48 -5.38 13.19
CA LEU A 89 -13.53 -5.74 12.25
C LEU A 89 -14.02 -4.53 11.44
N ARG A 90 -14.21 -3.37 12.10
CA ARG A 90 -14.51 -2.09 11.43
C ARG A 90 -13.46 -1.72 10.38
N THR A 91 -12.18 -1.95 10.69
CA THR A 91 -11.06 -1.75 9.77
C THR A 91 -11.14 -2.70 8.57
N LEU A 92 -11.33 -3.99 8.81
CA LEU A 92 -11.43 -5.02 7.76
C LEU A 92 -12.66 -4.83 6.86
N ASP A 93 -13.74 -4.30 7.41
CA ASP A 93 -14.96 -3.98 6.67
C ASP A 93 -14.90 -2.64 5.94
N GLY A 94 -13.91 -1.79 6.25
CA GLY A 94 -13.83 -0.43 5.73
C GLY A 94 -14.95 0.48 6.24
N LYS A 95 -15.54 0.16 7.41
CA LYS A 95 -16.64 0.89 8.07
C LYS A 95 -16.16 1.50 9.37
N LEU A 96 -15.71 2.76 9.32
CA LEU A 96 -15.02 3.41 10.44
C LEU A 96 -15.90 4.46 11.11
N LYS A 97 -15.83 4.51 12.44
CA LYS A 97 -16.24 5.69 13.21
C LYS A 97 -15.19 6.78 13.00
N ILE A 98 -15.58 7.92 12.45
CA ILE A 98 -14.66 9.01 12.07
C ILE A 98 -14.69 10.20 13.05
N SER A 99 -15.69 10.27 13.92
CA SER A 99 -15.85 11.33 14.93
C SER A 99 -16.33 10.74 16.27
N PRO A 100 -15.93 11.29 17.43
CA PRO A 100 -16.39 10.83 18.74
C PRO A 100 -17.91 10.78 18.89
N ASP A 101 -18.64 11.63 18.17
CA ASP A 101 -20.12 11.70 18.14
C ASP A 101 -20.80 10.46 17.55
N GLY A 102 -20.04 9.51 16.99
CA GLY A 102 -20.58 8.28 16.40
C GLY A 102 -20.75 8.33 14.89
N THR A 103 -20.36 9.42 14.22
CA THR A 103 -20.42 9.52 12.76
C THR A 103 -19.61 8.40 12.11
N MET A 104 -20.25 7.66 11.21
CA MET A 104 -19.67 6.54 10.49
C MET A 104 -19.40 6.91 9.02
N ARG A 105 -18.34 6.33 8.46
CA ARG A 105 -18.06 6.38 7.02
C ARG A 105 -17.60 5.01 6.53
N GLU A 106 -17.98 4.68 5.30
CA GLU A 106 -17.62 3.43 4.65
C GLU A 106 -16.84 3.68 3.35
N SER A 107 -15.85 2.83 3.06
CA SER A 107 -15.19 2.78 1.76
C SER A 107 -14.72 1.37 1.47
N GLY A 108 -15.18 0.79 0.35
CA GLY A 108 -14.71 -0.51 -0.12
C GLY A 108 -13.23 -0.55 -0.49
N ARG A 109 -12.60 0.61 -0.69
CA ARG A 109 -11.17 0.80 -0.97
C ARG A 109 -10.35 1.13 0.29
N TYR A 110 -10.96 1.14 1.47
CA TYR A 110 -10.26 1.52 2.70
C TYR A 110 -9.06 0.61 3.00
N LEU A 111 -9.25 -0.70 2.85
CA LEU A 111 -8.20 -1.70 3.01
C LEU A 111 -8.35 -2.75 1.90
N LEU A 112 -7.35 -2.81 1.02
CA LEU A 112 -7.18 -3.86 0.03
C LEU A 112 -5.91 -4.63 0.39
N VAL A 113 -6.02 -5.95 0.53
CA VAL A 113 -4.91 -6.84 0.89
C VAL A 113 -4.49 -7.67 -0.33
N GLY A 114 -5.46 -8.14 -1.12
CA GLY A 114 -5.19 -8.94 -2.31
C GLY A 114 -6.10 -8.66 -3.51
N ARG A 115 -7.25 -7.99 -3.28
CA ARG A 115 -8.16 -7.60 -4.37
C ARG A 115 -7.53 -6.55 -5.28
N GLU A 116 -8.02 -6.46 -6.50
CA GLU A 116 -7.63 -5.42 -7.48
C GLU A 116 -6.12 -5.37 -7.77
N GLY A 117 -5.42 -6.49 -7.58
CA GLY A 117 -3.97 -6.57 -7.81
C GLY A 117 -3.11 -5.99 -6.68
N ALA A 118 -3.71 -5.60 -5.54
CA ALA A 118 -3.00 -4.96 -4.43
C ALA A 118 -1.82 -5.77 -3.87
N GLY A 119 -1.85 -7.10 -4.00
CA GLY A 119 -0.76 -7.98 -3.56
C GLY A 119 0.43 -8.07 -4.50
N ARG A 120 0.30 -7.64 -5.77
CA ARG A 120 1.37 -7.74 -6.76
C ARG A 120 2.24 -6.47 -6.73
N PRO A 121 3.56 -6.55 -6.52
CA PRO A 121 4.43 -5.38 -6.54
C PRO A 121 4.42 -4.69 -7.92
N ASP A 122 4.23 -3.38 -7.95
CA ASP A 122 4.25 -2.56 -9.16
C ASP A 122 5.44 -1.58 -9.19
N PRO A 123 6.40 -1.73 -10.12
CA PRO A 123 7.51 -0.79 -10.27
C PRO A 123 7.11 0.67 -10.49
N VAL A 124 5.91 0.96 -11.01
CA VAL A 124 5.41 2.33 -11.14
C VAL A 124 5.18 2.97 -9.77
N GLN A 125 4.69 2.21 -8.80
CA GLN A 125 4.51 2.67 -7.42
C GLN A 125 5.87 3.02 -6.77
N ALA A 126 6.90 2.20 -7.01
CA ALA A 126 8.26 2.47 -6.54
C ALA A 126 8.85 3.73 -7.18
N ALA A 127 8.63 3.94 -8.48
CA ALA A 127 9.02 5.17 -9.17
C ALA A 127 8.34 6.41 -8.57
N TRP A 128 7.05 6.32 -8.24
CA TRP A 128 6.31 7.41 -7.61
C TRP A 128 6.83 7.74 -6.20
N LEU A 129 7.10 6.71 -5.37
CA LEU A 129 7.69 6.91 -4.05
C LEU A 129 9.06 7.59 -4.14
N TYR A 130 9.91 7.16 -5.07
CA TYR A 130 11.17 7.83 -5.37
C TYR A 130 10.96 9.29 -5.82
N ALA A 131 9.96 9.56 -6.67
CA ALA A 131 9.59 10.92 -7.04
C ALA A 131 9.26 11.79 -5.82
N GLN A 132 8.49 11.27 -4.85
CA GLN A 132 8.20 12.00 -3.63
C GLN A 132 9.45 12.23 -2.77
N MET A 133 10.37 11.25 -2.70
CA MET A 133 11.66 11.43 -2.02
C MET A 133 12.50 12.55 -2.66
N VAL A 134 12.53 12.62 -3.99
CA VAL A 134 13.19 13.72 -4.71
C VAL A 134 12.50 15.04 -4.44
N ARG A 135 11.17 15.09 -4.55
CA ARG A 135 10.34 16.27 -4.28
C ARG A 135 10.64 16.87 -2.90
N TRP A 136 10.87 16.03 -1.89
CA TRP A 136 11.14 16.46 -0.52
C TRP A 136 12.64 16.50 -0.15
N GLY A 137 13.54 16.42 -1.13
CA GLY A 137 14.99 16.59 -0.92
C GLY A 137 15.68 15.44 -0.16
N GLN A 138 15.00 14.29 -0.07
CA GLN A 138 15.49 13.06 0.55
C GLN A 138 16.37 12.24 -0.41
N ALA A 139 16.19 12.43 -1.71
CA ALA A 139 17.00 11.84 -2.77
C ALA A 139 17.32 12.89 -3.85
N ALA A 140 18.42 12.68 -4.58
CA ALA A 140 18.73 13.47 -5.77
C ALA A 140 18.05 12.85 -7.00
N ILE A 141 17.71 13.67 -7.99
CA ILE A 141 17.23 13.17 -9.27
C ILE A 141 18.36 12.46 -10.02
N SER A 142 18.21 11.16 -10.22
CA SER A 142 19.15 10.31 -10.95
C SER A 142 18.40 9.19 -11.69
N PRO A 143 18.70 8.95 -12.99
CA PRO A 143 18.18 7.80 -13.73
C PRO A 143 18.56 6.46 -13.09
N ASP A 144 19.79 6.34 -12.56
CA ASP A 144 20.27 5.10 -11.93
C ASP A 144 19.56 4.85 -10.60
N ALA A 145 19.31 5.90 -9.82
CA ALA A 145 18.54 5.78 -8.58
C ALA A 145 17.07 5.47 -8.84
N LEU A 146 16.46 6.03 -9.90
CA LEU A 146 15.11 5.66 -10.34
C LEU A 146 15.05 4.17 -10.71
N LYS A 147 15.98 3.70 -11.53
CA LYS A 147 16.08 2.28 -11.93
C LYS A 147 16.26 1.37 -10.71
N THR A 148 17.08 1.79 -9.75
CA THR A 148 17.30 1.07 -8.50
C THR A 148 16.01 0.99 -7.68
N ALA A 149 15.28 2.11 -7.51
CA ALA A 149 14.02 2.13 -6.80
C ALA A 149 12.98 1.18 -7.44
N GLN A 150 12.85 1.22 -8.77
CA GLN A 150 11.96 0.33 -9.51
C GLN A 150 12.34 -1.15 -9.32
N ALA A 151 13.63 -1.48 -9.29
CA ALA A 151 14.12 -2.84 -9.13
C ALA A 151 13.88 -3.44 -7.73
N VAL A 152 13.58 -2.62 -6.71
CA VAL A 152 13.18 -3.11 -5.37
C VAL A 152 11.84 -3.83 -5.44
N PHE A 153 10.93 -3.40 -6.32
CA PHE A 153 9.63 -4.04 -6.50
C PHE A 153 9.79 -5.14 -7.55
N ARG A 154 9.60 -6.40 -7.13
CA ARG A 154 9.92 -7.61 -7.90
C ARG A 154 8.65 -8.36 -8.35
N PRO A 155 7.88 -7.82 -9.33
CA PRO A 155 6.73 -8.52 -9.88
C PRO A 155 7.12 -9.86 -10.52
N ASP A 156 8.33 -9.99 -11.05
CA ASP A 156 8.83 -11.21 -11.66
C ASP A 156 8.90 -12.38 -10.67
N LEU A 157 9.35 -12.13 -9.42
CA LEU A 157 9.34 -13.14 -8.37
C LEU A 157 7.91 -13.49 -7.94
N TYR A 158 7.02 -12.50 -7.91
CA TYR A 158 5.61 -12.71 -7.59
C TYR A 158 4.93 -13.58 -8.65
N ASP A 159 5.01 -13.18 -9.92
CA ASP A 159 4.37 -13.83 -11.06
C ASP A 159 4.87 -15.27 -11.24
N ALA A 160 6.19 -15.48 -11.13
CA ALA A 160 6.78 -16.81 -11.17
C ALA A 160 6.26 -17.72 -10.03
N ALA A 161 6.09 -17.17 -8.82
CA ALA A 161 5.64 -17.95 -7.67
C ALA A 161 4.17 -18.37 -7.76
N VAL A 162 3.31 -17.54 -8.36
CA VAL A 162 1.86 -17.79 -8.49
C VAL A 162 1.47 -18.45 -9.81
N GLY A 163 2.42 -18.63 -10.73
CA GLY A 163 2.18 -19.20 -12.06
C GLY A 163 1.34 -18.31 -12.96
N ALA A 164 1.31 -17.00 -12.70
CA ALA A 164 0.63 -16.04 -13.57
C ALA A 164 1.54 -15.71 -14.75
N ALA A 165 0.99 -15.70 -15.96
CA ALA A 165 1.65 -15.03 -17.06
C ALA A 165 1.79 -13.55 -16.71
N ALA A 166 2.96 -12.94 -16.96
CA ALA A 166 3.10 -11.50 -16.88
C ALA A 166 1.95 -10.86 -17.67
N PRO A 167 1.26 -9.82 -17.14
CA PRO A 167 0.16 -9.18 -17.85
C PRO A 167 0.58 -8.86 -19.29
N THR A 168 -0.07 -9.51 -20.26
CA THR A 168 0.22 -9.30 -21.67
C THR A 168 -0.35 -7.94 -22.06
N GLY A 169 0.52 -6.93 -22.05
CA GLY A 169 0.18 -5.56 -22.41
C GLY A 169 0.13 -4.65 -21.17
N ALA A 170 1.11 -3.75 -21.10
CA ALA A 170 1.03 -2.57 -20.26
C ALA A 170 -0.02 -1.64 -20.88
N VAL A 171 -1.31 -1.86 -20.58
CA VAL A 171 -2.23 -0.72 -20.55
C VAL A 171 -1.94 -0.03 -19.23
N ALA A 172 -0.84 0.72 -19.18
CA ALA A 172 -0.66 1.68 -18.11
C ALA A 172 -1.83 2.66 -18.28
N ALA A 173 -2.88 2.48 -17.47
CA ALA A 173 -3.89 3.50 -17.33
C ALA A 173 -3.14 4.79 -16.99
N ALA A 174 -3.48 5.89 -17.68
CA ALA A 174 -2.92 7.18 -17.34
C ALA A 174 -3.16 7.44 -15.85
N ASP A 175 -2.09 7.81 -15.13
CA ASP A 175 -2.10 8.10 -13.69
C ASP A 175 -2.55 6.95 -12.76
N VAL A 176 -1.79 5.85 -12.77
CA VAL A 176 -2.00 4.69 -11.87
C VAL A 176 -2.12 5.10 -10.40
N ILE A 177 -1.45 6.18 -9.97
CA ILE A 177 -1.49 6.67 -8.59
C ILE A 177 -2.85 7.33 -8.28
N GLY A 178 -3.35 8.14 -9.22
CA GLY A 178 -4.62 8.85 -9.12
C GLY A 178 -4.69 9.70 -7.86
N ALA A 179 -3.70 10.58 -7.66
CA ALA A 179 -3.68 11.48 -6.52
C ALA A 179 -4.84 12.49 -6.63
N PHE A 180 -5.49 12.82 -5.51
CA PHE A 180 -6.64 13.73 -5.48
C PHE A 180 -6.28 15.17 -5.90
N ALA A 181 -5.00 15.53 -5.81
CA ALA A 181 -4.47 16.83 -6.15
C ALA A 181 -3.02 16.71 -6.65
N GLY A 182 -2.63 17.65 -7.51
CA GLY A 182 -1.32 17.68 -8.15
C GLY A 182 -1.35 17.11 -9.59
N PRO A 183 -0.19 17.11 -10.27
CA PRO A 183 -0.05 16.55 -11.59
C PRO A 183 -0.26 15.03 -11.58
N SER A 184 -0.78 14.50 -12.69
CA SER A 184 -0.80 13.07 -12.95
C SER A 184 0.61 12.50 -13.03
N PHE A 185 0.81 11.28 -12.50
CA PHE A 185 2.13 10.66 -12.48
C PHE A 185 2.41 9.83 -13.74
N ASP A 186 3.54 10.12 -14.38
CA ASP A 186 4.13 9.31 -15.44
C ASP A 186 5.56 8.90 -15.02
N PRO A 187 5.85 7.60 -14.85
CA PRO A 187 7.17 7.12 -14.45
C PRO A 187 8.28 7.41 -15.48
N HIS A 188 7.92 7.75 -16.72
CA HIS A 188 8.86 8.11 -17.79
C HIS A 188 9.10 9.63 -17.89
N ALA A 189 8.31 10.44 -17.19
CA ALA A 189 8.37 11.91 -17.24
C ALA A 189 8.56 12.55 -15.86
N LEU A 190 9.58 12.07 -15.11
CA LEU A 190 9.82 12.48 -13.72
C LEU A 190 10.12 13.98 -13.56
N ALA A 191 10.95 14.56 -14.44
CA ALA A 191 11.31 15.98 -14.33
C ALA A 191 10.10 16.92 -14.57
N PRO A 192 9.29 16.75 -15.64
CA PRO A 192 8.03 17.49 -15.79
C PRO A 192 7.07 17.29 -14.61
N TYR A 193 6.93 16.06 -14.10
CA TYR A 193 6.10 15.77 -12.94
C TYR A 193 6.52 16.57 -11.69
N LEU A 194 7.82 16.59 -11.39
CA LEU A 194 8.37 17.33 -10.25
C LEU A 194 8.24 18.85 -10.40
N ALA A 195 8.47 19.37 -11.61
CA ALA A 195 8.39 20.81 -11.90
C ALA A 195 6.96 21.36 -11.82
N ALA A 196 5.94 20.51 -11.95
CA ALA A 196 4.54 20.91 -11.88
C ALA A 196 4.02 21.15 -10.44
N PHE A 197 4.81 20.85 -9.41
CA PHE A 197 4.43 21.15 -8.03
C PHE A 197 4.87 22.56 -7.59
N GLU A 198 3.93 23.34 -7.07
CA GLU A 198 4.21 24.64 -6.46
C GLU A 198 5.00 24.52 -5.13
N ILE A 199 4.78 23.42 -4.40
CA ILE A 199 5.41 23.15 -3.10
C ILE A 199 6.33 21.94 -3.21
N ALA A 200 7.64 22.19 -3.11
CA ALA A 200 8.67 21.17 -3.10
C ALA A 200 9.94 21.67 -2.34
N HIS A 201 10.77 20.73 -1.95
CA HIS A 201 12.11 20.96 -1.39
C HIS A 201 13.16 20.29 -2.29
N LEU A 202 13.16 20.66 -3.57
CA LEU A 202 14.11 20.13 -4.55
C LEU A 202 15.52 20.59 -4.15
N LYS A 203 16.42 19.64 -3.88
CA LYS A 203 17.86 19.94 -3.87
C LYS A 203 18.27 20.11 -5.33
N GLY A 204 18.72 21.30 -5.69
CA GLY A 204 19.37 21.58 -6.97
C GLY A 204 20.64 20.77 -7.16
#